data_AF-A0A2P2DED2-F1
#
_entry.id   AF-A0A2P2DED2-F1
#
_cell.length_a   1.000
_cell.length_b   1.000
_cell.length_c   1.000
_cell.angle_alpha   90.00
_cell.angle_beta   90.00
_cell.angle_gamma   90.00
#
_symmetry.space_group_name_H-M   'P 1'
#
loop_
_entity.id
_entity.type
_entity.pdbx_description
1 polymer ?
#
loop_
_entity_poly.entity_id
_entity_poly.type
_entity_poly.pdbx_seq_one_letter_code
_entity_poly.pdbx_strand_id
1 'polypeptide(L)' 'MNLVTVGLGIFFIIYGITTYILRLYKPGFFWKLEPMKQKWGEKRGYFIHVFSYSILPVVLGIVYTILGVRD' A
#
# COMPACT_ATOMS: atom_id res chain seq x y z
N MET A 1 22.47 -12.46 1.43
CA MET A 1 21.28 -11.83 2.05
C MET A 1 21.47 -10.33 2.10
N ASN A 2 20.69 -9.59 1.31
CA ASN A 2 20.74 -8.13 1.26
C ASN A 2 19.78 -7.50 2.28
N LEU A 3 20.31 -7.08 3.42
CA LEU A 3 19.54 -6.50 4.52
C LEU A 3 18.78 -5.22 4.14
N VAL A 4 19.30 -4.43 3.18
CA VAL A 4 18.63 -3.21 2.72
C VAL A 4 17.38 -3.57 1.94
N THR A 5 17.47 -4.53 1.02
CA THR A 5 16.33 -4.99 0.21
C THR A 5 15.25 -5.63 1.08
N VAL A 6 15.65 -6.44 2.07
CA VAL A 6 14.72 -7.03 3.05
C VAL A 6 14.04 -5.94 3.89
N GLY A 7 14.80 -4.95 4.38
CA GLY A 7 14.27 -3.83 5.15
C GLY A 7 13.22 -3.02 4.37
N LEU A 8 13.48 -2.73 3.09
CA LEU A 8 12.51 -2.08 2.20
C LEU A 8 11.26 -2.94 1.99
N GLY A 9 11.44 -4.25 1.85
CA GLY A 9 10.35 -5.21 1.72
C GLY A 9 9.40 -5.16 2.91
N ILE A 10 9.95 -5.28 4.12
CA ILE A 10 9.21 -5.20 5.38
C ILE A 10 8.52 -3.84 5.52
N PHE A 11 9.21 -2.75 5.21
CA PHE A 11 8.64 -1.40 5.25
C PHE A 11 7.40 -1.27 4.35
N PHE A 12 7.46 -1.76 3.11
CA PHE A 12 6.33 -1.70 2.19
C PHE A 12 5.14 -2.56 2.65
N ILE A 13 5.39 -3.72 3.25
CA ILE A 13 4.34 -4.55 3.86
C ILE A 13 3.65 -3.77 4.98
N ILE A 14 4.42 -3.24 5.93
CA ILE A 14 3.89 -2.46 7.07
C ILE A 14 3.10 -1.27 6.55
N TYR A 15 3.63 -0.53 5.57
CA TYR A 15 2.95 0.60 4.97
C TYR A 15 1.59 0.20 4.38
N GLY A 16 1.55 -0.84 3.54
CA GLY A 16 0.31 -1.27 2.88
C GLY A 16 -0.74 -1.81 3.85
N ILE A 17 -0.32 -2.51 4.91
CA ILE A 17 -1.21 -2.94 6.00
C ILE A 17 -1.74 -1.73 6.77
N THR A 18 -0.85 -0.80 7.14
CA THR A 18 -1.20 0.39 7.92
C THR A 18 -2.22 1.25 7.17
N THR A 19 -2.05 1.46 5.87
CA THR A 19 -3.02 2.21 5.06
C THR A 19 -4.36 1.50 4.94
N TYR A 20 -4.39 0.16 4.92
CA TYR A 20 -5.63 -0.60 4.94
C TYR A 20 -6.35 -0.45 6.29
N ILE A 21 -5.63 -0.60 7.41
CA ILE A 21 -6.15 -0.42 8.77
C ILE A 21 -6.70 1.00 8.94
N LEU A 22 -5.91 2.02 8.60
CA LEU A 22 -6.35 3.42 8.70
C LEU A 22 -7.61 3.70 7.88
N ARG A 23 -7.85 2.96 6.80
CA ARG A 23 -9.08 3.12 5.99
C ARG A 23 -10.33 2.66 6.74
N LEU A 24 -10.20 1.64 7.59
CA LEU A 24 -11.29 1.11 8.40
C LEU A 24 -11.58 2.01 9.60
N TYR A 25 -10.54 2.53 10.27
CA TYR A 25 -10.69 3.27 11.52
C TYR A 25 -10.76 4.80 11.36
N LYS A 26 -10.08 5.36 10.35
CA LYS A 26 -10.01 6.81 10.10
C LYS A 26 -10.04 7.11 8.60
N PRO A 27 -11.15 6.83 7.89
CA PRO A 27 -11.25 7.07 6.45
C PRO A 27 -10.98 8.54 6.06
N GLY A 28 -11.29 9.50 6.95
CA GLY A 28 -11.00 10.93 6.74
C GLY A 28 -9.51 11.30 6.73
N PHE A 29 -8.60 10.39 7.07
CA PHE A 29 -7.16 10.61 6.97
C PHE A 29 -6.68 10.65 5.50
N PHE A 30 -7.44 10.05 4.58
CA PHE A 30 -7.08 10.00 3.16
C PHE A 30 -7.62 11.20 2.38
N TRP A 31 -7.03 12.36 2.60
CA TRP A 31 -7.26 13.58 1.82
C TRP A 31 -7.23 13.41 0.29
N LYS A 32 -6.53 12.39 -0.24
CA LYS A 32 -6.48 12.07 -1.69
C LYS A 32 -7.61 11.16 -2.17
N LEU A 33 -8.34 10.51 -1.26
CA LEU A 33 -9.41 9.58 -1.62
C LEU A 33 -10.57 10.30 -2.31
N GLU A 34 -11.02 11.43 -1.76
CA GLU A 34 -12.12 12.19 -2.37
C GLU A 34 -11.78 12.81 -3.73
N PRO A 35 -10.63 13.46 -3.93
CA PRO A 35 -10.19 13.88 -5.26
C PRO A 35 -10.12 12.71 -6.27
N MET A 36 -9.71 11.52 -5.83
CA MET A 36 -9.68 10.33 -6.70
C MET A 36 -11.10 9.85 -7.07
N LYS A 37 -12.03 9.84 -6.12
CA LYS A 37 -13.45 9.52 -6.38
C LYS A 37 -14.10 10.54 -7.32
N GLN A 38 -13.83 11.83 -7.14
CA GLN A 38 -14.34 12.86 -8.04
C GLN A 38 -13.82 12.70 -9.48
N LYS A 39 -12.55 12.34 -9.64
CA LYS A 39 -11.94 12.19 -10.97
C LYS A 39 -12.31 10.88 -11.69
N TRP A 40 -12.47 9.77 -10.97
CA TRP A 40 -12.66 8.44 -11.56
C TRP A 40 -14.04 7.82 -11.29
N GLY A 41 -14.87 8.48 -10.49
CA GLY A 41 -16.13 7.97 -9.96
C GLY A 41 -15.97 7.25 -8.61
N GLU A 42 -17.04 7.20 -7.81
CA GLU A 42 -17.03 6.72 -6.42
C GLU A 42 -16.37 5.35 -6.25
N LYS A 43 -16.86 4.34 -6.98
CA LYS A 43 -16.39 2.95 -6.87
C LYS A 43 -14.97 2.77 -7.41
N ARG A 44 -14.66 3.39 -8.55
CA ARG A 44 -13.35 3.25 -9.22
C ARG A 44 -12.27 4.02 -8.48
N GLY A 45 -12.52 5.25 -8.05
CA GLY A 45 -11.58 6.05 -7.26
C GLY A 45 -11.23 5.39 -5.93
N TYR A 46 -12.24 4.83 -5.25
CA TYR A 46 -12.01 4.02 -4.05
C TYR A 46 -11.13 2.78 -4.34
N PHE A 47 -11.47 2.01 -5.38
CA PHE A 47 -10.70 0.82 -5.75
C PHE A 47 -9.24 1.16 -6.09
N ILE A 48 -9.01 2.19 -6.90
CA ILE A 48 -7.66 2.62 -7.28
C ILE A 48 -6.87 3.05 -6.05
N HIS A 49 -7.48 3.81 -5.15
CA HIS A 49 -6.82 4.21 -3.93
C HIS A 49 -6.46 2.99 -3.06
N VAL A 50 -7.38 2.04 -2.89
CA VAL A 50 -7.14 0.79 -2.14
C VAL A 50 -6.00 -0.02 -2.76
N PHE A 51 -6.08 -0.21 -4.07
CA PHE A 51 -5.11 -1.01 -4.81
C PHE A 51 -3.72 -0.38 -4.75
N SER A 52 -3.61 0.90 -5.08
CA SER A 52 -2.31 1.59 -5.18
C SER A 52 -1.66 1.87 -3.83
N TYR A 53 -2.43 2.13 -2.78
CA TYR A 53 -1.88 2.50 -1.47
C TYR A 53 -1.82 1.35 -0.46
N SER A 54 -2.51 0.24 -0.68
CA SER A 54 -2.53 -0.90 0.24
C SER A 54 -2.06 -2.20 -0.42
N ILE A 55 -2.73 -2.64 -1.49
CA ILE A 55 -2.45 -3.94 -2.10
C ILE A 55 -1.07 -3.95 -2.79
N LEU A 56 -0.81 -2.95 -3.63
CA LEU A 56 0.42 -2.87 -4.40
C LEU A 56 1.67 -2.76 -3.49
N PRO A 57 1.69 -1.92 -2.43
CA PRO A 57 2.80 -1.91 -1.47
C PRO A 57 3.01 -3.26 -0.79
N VAL A 58 1.96 -3.98 -0.36
CA VAL A 58 2.12 -5.31 0.25
C VAL A 58 2.75 -6.29 -0.75
N VAL A 59 2.27 -6.33 -1.98
CA VAL A 59 2.81 -7.22 -3.03
C VAL A 59 4.28 -6.91 -3.31
N LEU A 60 4.63 -5.63 -3.51
CA LEU A 60 6.01 -5.21 -3.71
C LEU A 60 6.87 -5.56 -2.49
N GLY A 61 6.37 -5.34 -1.29
CA GLY A 61 7.08 -5.66 -0.08
C GLY A 61 7.40 -7.15 0.08
N ILE A 62 6.46 -8.04 -0.27
CA ILE A 62 6.69 -9.49 -0.32
C ILE A 62 7.76 -9.83 -1.35
N VAL A 63 7.66 -9.28 -2.56
CA VAL A 63 8.65 -9.53 -3.64
C VAL A 63 10.05 -9.08 -3.21
N TYR A 64 10.19 -7.86 -2.70
CA TYR A 64 11.48 -7.33 -2.23
C TYR A 64 12.05 -8.15 -1.06
N THR A 65 11.20 -8.60 -0.15
CA THR A 65 11.63 -9.47 0.96
C THR A 65 12.17 -10.80 0.43
N ILE A 66 11.46 -11.46 -0.49
CA ILE A 66 11.90 -12.73 -1.09
C ILE A 66 13.21 -12.55 -1.86
N LEU A 67 13.32 -11.51 -2.68
CA LEU A 67 14.53 -11.23 -3.46
C LEU A 67 15.72 -10.94 -2.54
N GLY A 68 15.55 -10.10 -1.52
CA GLY A 68 16.62 -9.76 -0.59
C GLY A 68 17.10 -10.93 0.29
N VAL A 69 16.25 -11.93 0.53
CA VAL A 69 16.64 -13.17 1.23
C VAL A 69 17.38 -14.15 0.31
N ARG A 70 17.10 -14.12 -1.01
CA ARG A 70 17.71 -15.01 -2.00
C ARG A 70 19.05 -14.50 -2.54
N ASP A 71 19.28 -13.20 -2.54
CA ASP A 71 20.63 -12.58 -2.63
C ASP A 71 21.51 -13.00 -1.44
#